data_AF-A0A840CA89-F1
#
_entry.id   AF-A0A840CA89-F1
#
_cell.length_a   1.000
_cell.length_b   1.000
_cell.length_c   1.000
_cell.angle_alpha   90.00
_cell.angle_beta   90.00
_cell.angle_gamma   90.00
#
_symmetry.space_group_name_H-M   'P 1'
#
loop_
_entity.id
_entity.type
_entity.pdbx_description
1 polymer ?
#
loop_
_entity_poly.entity_id
_entity_poly.type
_entity_poly.pdbx_seq_one_letter_code
_entity_poly.pdbx_strand_id
1 'polypeptide(L)' 'MSHYLASTWILLERLAARTTLPVTSKAAVRVAYLFMQWDERSRARKRLGHIPDAILRDIGLTRDQVSREAEKPFWRP' A
#
# COMPACT_ATOMS: atom_id res chain seq x y z
N MET A 1 -8.93 41.32 -31.75
CA MET A 1 -9.23 39.87 -31.57
C MET A 1 -7.98 39.11 -31.12
N SER A 2 -7.30 39.56 -30.06
CA SER A 2 -5.98 39.02 -29.63
C SER A 2 -5.87 38.84 -28.09
N HIS A 3 -6.65 39.58 -27.31
CA HIS A 3 -6.57 39.52 -25.84
C HIS A 3 -7.21 38.28 -25.18
N TYR A 4 -8.08 37.54 -25.90
CA TYR A 4 -8.75 36.35 -25.34
C TYR A 4 -7.85 35.12 -25.24
N LEU A 5 -6.88 34.97 -26.15
CA LEU A 5 -5.94 33.84 -26.17
C LEU A 5 -4.90 33.93 -25.04
N ALA A 6 -4.52 35.15 -24.65
CA ALA A 6 -3.61 35.38 -23.55
C ALA A 6 -4.23 34.99 -22.20
N SER A 7 -5.53 35.29 -22.00
CA SER A 7 -6.24 34.97 -20.75
C SER A 7 -6.48 33.47 -20.56
N THR A 8 -6.79 32.71 -21.63
CA THR A 8 -7.01 31.26 -21.52
C THR A 8 -5.73 30.50 -21.25
N TRP A 9 -4.61 30.92 -21.85
CA TRP A 9 -3.30 30.30 -21.63
C TRP A 9 -2.85 30.43 -20.17
N ILE A 10 -3.02 31.60 -19.56
CA ILE A 10 -2.70 31.85 -18.14
C ILE A 10 -3.54 30.97 -17.20
N LEU A 11 -4.80 30.70 -17.55
CA LEU A 11 -5.67 29.83 -16.76
C LEU A 11 -5.25 28.36 -16.84
N LEU A 12 -4.81 27.90 -18.01
CA LEU A 12 -4.31 26.54 -18.21
C LEU A 12 -2.96 26.33 -17.50
N GLU A 13 -2.05 27.31 -17.57
CA GLU A 13 -0.79 27.28 -16.80
C GLU A 13 -1.05 27.21 -15.29
N ARG A 14 -2.03 27.98 -14.76
CA ARG A 14 -2.39 27.94 -13.34
C ARG A 14 -3.05 26.63 -12.90
N LEU A 15 -3.82 25.98 -13.78
CA LEU A 15 -4.41 24.67 -13.50
C LEU A 15 -3.35 23.56 -13.55
N ALA A 16 -2.46 23.58 -14.54
CA ALA A 16 -1.35 22.64 -14.64
C ALA A 16 -0.33 22.79 -13.49
N ALA A 17 -0.13 24.03 -13.01
CA ALA A 17 0.73 24.32 -11.86
C ALA A 17 0.11 23.94 -10.50
N ARG A 18 -1.19 23.58 -10.43
CA ARG A 18 -1.81 23.07 -9.19
C ARG A 18 -1.39 21.62 -8.94
N THR A 19 -0.24 21.46 -8.30
CA THR A 19 0.29 20.17 -7.83
C THR A 19 -0.26 19.75 -6.46
N THR A 20 -1.14 20.55 -5.86
CA THR A 20 -1.77 20.22 -4.58
C THR A 20 -2.94 19.27 -4.80
N LEU A 21 -2.66 17.97 -4.86
CA LEU A 21 -3.69 16.97 -4.57
C LEU A 21 -4.34 17.36 -3.23
N PRO A 22 -5.67 17.52 -3.17
CA PRO A 22 -6.37 17.78 -1.93
C PRO A 22 -5.87 16.83 -0.82
N VAL A 23 -5.69 17.34 0.40
CA VAL A 23 -5.20 16.53 1.54
C VAL A 23 -6.03 15.25 1.70
N THR A 24 -7.33 15.34 1.38
CA THR A 24 -8.27 14.21 1.33
C THR A 24 -7.86 13.13 0.32
N SER A 25 -7.47 13.50 -0.90
CA SER A 25 -6.99 12.55 -1.91
C SER A 25 -5.71 11.83 -1.47
N LYS A 26 -4.76 12.57 -0.87
CA LYS A 26 -3.53 11.97 -0.33
C LYS A 26 -3.82 11.02 0.83
N ALA A 27 -4.76 11.38 1.71
CA ALA A 27 -5.21 10.53 2.81
C ALA A 27 -5.89 9.26 2.29
N ALA A 28 -6.77 9.36 1.31
CA ALA A 28 -7.45 8.21 0.70
C ALA A 28 -6.45 7.22 0.09
N VAL A 29 -5.43 7.70 -0.63
CA VAL A 29 -4.37 6.85 -1.20
C VAL A 29 -3.59 6.12 -0.10
N ARG A 30 -3.23 6.82 1.00
CA ARG A 30 -2.54 6.19 2.13
C ARG A 30 -3.39 5.12 2.81
N VAL A 31 -4.68 5.39 3.01
CA VAL A 31 -5.62 4.43 3.58
C VAL A 31 -5.77 3.21 2.67
N ALA A 32 -5.93 3.41 1.37
CA ALA A 32 -5.97 2.32 0.39
C ALA A 32 -4.69 1.47 0.43
N TYR A 33 -3.52 2.11 0.52
CA TYR A 33 -2.25 1.42 0.65
C TYR A 33 -2.13 0.60 1.95
N LEU A 34 -2.65 1.11 3.07
CA LEU A 34 -2.70 0.35 4.33
C LEU A 34 -3.59 -0.89 4.21
N PHE A 35 -4.76 -0.77 3.59
CA PHE A 35 -5.63 -1.92 3.33
C PHE A 35 -4.96 -2.97 2.44
N MET A 36 -4.28 -2.54 1.37
CA MET A 36 -3.52 -3.45 0.51
C MET A 36 -2.45 -4.21 1.30
N GLN A 37 -1.66 -3.52 2.13
CA GLN A 37 -0.67 -4.18 2.97
C GLN A 37 -1.28 -5.15 3.99
N TRP A 38 -2.43 -4.81 4.57
CA TRP A 38 -3.15 -5.69 5.49
C TRP A 38 -3.67 -6.95 4.79
N ASP A 39 -4.19 -6.84 3.58
CA ASP A 39 -4.60 -7.99 2.76
C ASP A 39 -3.39 -8.88 2.42
N GLU A 40 -2.28 -8.29 1.99
CA GLU A 40 -1.03 -9.00 1.72
C GLU A 40 -0.52 -9.76 2.95
N ARG A 41 -0.48 -9.12 4.13
CA ARG A 41 -0.09 -9.77 5.39
C ARG A 41 -1.03 -10.90 5.76
N SER A 42 -2.33 -10.70 5.63
CA SER A 42 -3.34 -11.74 5.90
C SER A 42 -3.10 -12.98 5.04
N ARG A 43 -2.89 -12.81 3.72
CA ARG A 43 -2.59 -13.91 2.79
C ARG A 43 -1.24 -14.56 3.09
N ALA A 44 -0.21 -13.77 3.36
CA ALA A 44 1.12 -14.27 3.68
C ALA A 44 1.10 -15.16 4.93
N ARG A 45 0.44 -14.73 6.01
CA ARG A 45 0.32 -15.48 7.26
C ARG A 45 -0.48 -16.77 7.12
N LYS A 46 -1.58 -16.73 6.35
CA LYS A 46 -2.30 -17.95 5.98
C LYS A 46 -1.37 -18.94 5.29
N ARG A 47 -0.60 -18.51 4.29
CA ARG A 47 0.36 -19.39 3.59
C ARG A 47 1.46 -19.90 4.52
N LEU A 48 1.99 -19.03 5.36
CA LEU A 48 3.06 -19.33 6.31
C LEU A 48 2.65 -20.47 7.26
N GLY A 49 1.41 -20.46 7.76
CA GLY A 49 0.88 -21.55 8.60
C GLY A 49 0.80 -22.92 7.90
N HIS A 50 0.75 -22.96 6.56
CA HIS A 50 0.64 -24.19 5.77
C HIS A 50 1.98 -24.70 5.23
N ILE A 51 3.10 -24.01 5.46
CA ILE A 51 4.41 -24.47 4.99
C ILE A 51 4.76 -25.80 5.68
N PRO A 52 5.15 -26.88 4.96
CA PRO A 52 5.53 -28.16 5.55
C PRO A 52 6.80 -28.10 6.42
N ASP A 53 6.87 -28.94 7.47
CA ASP A 53 8.02 -28.98 8.40
C ASP A 53 9.36 -29.26 7.72
N ALA A 54 9.39 -30.03 6.63
CA ALA A 54 10.62 -30.31 5.89
C ALA A 54 11.26 -29.02 5.34
N ILE A 55 10.44 -28.17 4.69
CA ILE A 55 10.89 -26.88 4.16
C ILE A 55 11.33 -25.96 5.29
N LEU A 56 10.61 -25.97 6.42
CA LEU A 56 10.99 -25.17 7.58
C LEU A 56 12.37 -25.56 8.11
N ARG A 57 12.68 -26.85 8.19
CA ARG A 57 14.00 -27.34 8.59
C ARG A 57 15.10 -26.91 7.62
N ASP A 58 14.82 -26.96 6.31
CA ASP A 58 15.79 -26.56 5.28
C ASP A 58 16.17 -25.06 5.37
N ILE A 59 15.23 -24.21 5.80
CA ILE A 59 15.46 -22.77 6.01
C ILE A 59 15.78 -22.39 7.47
N GLY A 60 15.99 -23.39 8.34
CA GLY A 60 16.39 -23.17 9.74
C GLY A 60 15.31 -22.58 10.65
N LEU A 61 14.03 -22.79 10.33
CA LEU A 61 12.89 -22.34 11.15
C LEU A 61 12.21 -23.53 11.85
N THR A 62 11.68 -23.25 13.04
CA THR A 62 10.83 -24.19 13.78
C THR A 62 9.35 -23.93 13.52
N ARG A 63 8.52 -24.97 13.65
CA ARG A 63 7.06 -24.85 13.56
C ARG A 63 6.51 -23.77 14.50
N ASP A 64 7.00 -23.72 15.73
CA ASP A 64 6.57 -22.78 16.76
C ASP A 64 6.88 -21.31 16.39
N GLN A 65 8.06 -21.02 15.81
CA GLN A 65 8.37 -19.69 15.28
C GLN A 65 7.41 -19.25 14.17
N VAL A 66 7.09 -20.18 13.26
CA VAL A 66 6.19 -19.95 12.13
C VAL A 66 4.74 -19.75 12.60
N SER A 67 4.27 -20.55 13.55
CA SER A 67 2.93 -20.41 14.13
C SER A 67 2.76 -19.05 14.82
N ARG A 68 3.73 -18.63 15.63
CA ARG A 68 3.69 -17.29 16.26
C ARG A 68 3.59 -16.16 15.23
N GLU A 69 4.31 -16.27 14.12
CA GLU A 69 4.27 -15.29 13.05
C GLU A 69 2.93 -15.32 12.29
N ALA A 70 2.41 -16.52 12.02
CA ALA A 70 1.14 -16.74 11.33
C ALA A 70 -0.07 -16.25 12.14
N GLU A 71 0.00 -16.30 13.48
CA GLU A 71 -1.05 -15.86 14.38
C GLU A 71 -1.07 -14.34 14.60
N LYS A 72 -0.07 -13.60 14.14
CA LYS A 72 -0.05 -12.14 14.31
C LYS A 72 -1.26 -11.48 13.63
N PRO A 73 -1.91 -10.50 14.28
CA PRO A 73 -2.99 -9.72 13.66
C PRO A 73 -2.52 -8.99 12.40
N PHE A 74 -3.35 -8.96 11.34
CA PHE A 74 -2.98 -8.43 10.01
C PHE A 74 -2.46 -6.99 10.01
N TRP A 75 -2.83 -6.18 11.01
CA TRP A 75 -2.40 -4.79 11.14
C TRP A 75 -1.02 -4.62 11.77
N ARG A 76 -0.50 -5.66 12.43
CA ARG A 76 0.81 -5.64 13.06
C ARG A 76 1.88 -6.00 12.01
N PRO A 77 2.96 -5.22 11.88
CA PRO A 77 4.14 -5.60 11.10
C PRO A 77 4.75 -6.92 11.57
#